data_AF-A0A957XA22-F1
#
_entry.id   AF-A0A957XA22-F1
#
_cell.length_a   1.000
_cell.length_b   1.000
_cell.length_c   1.000
_cell.angle_alpha   90.00
_cell.angle_beta   90.00
_cell.angle_gamma   90.00
#
_symmetry.space_group_name_H-M   'P 1'
#
loop_
_entity.id
_entity.type
_entity.pdbx_description
1 polymer ?
#
loop_
_entity_poly.entity_id
_entity_poly.type
_entity_poly.pdbx_seq_one_letter_code
_entity_poly.pdbx_strand_id
1 'polypeptide(L)'
;MRDLGGVLRERREAMGASLAEVETATRIRQKYLAALESDDWHLLPGEVVGRGFLRNYATYLGLDATELVERRRAISDPSMSATLAGTSAASSLPPERDIDYRPKDVALMDEPEGIQQREIRTAPFFRTVGILAALLFLWWFVSSFGATVAGNIASTIASVRTSVAPSEAPISATATPALAATTNDPSGPIATLPQTGSANVPVSSNPDSQSTTNANGENG
;
A
#
# COMPACT_ATOMS: atom_id res chain seq x y z
N MET A 1 -5.15 -0.58 37.91
CA MET A 1 -5.82 -1.05 36.68
C MET A 1 -5.48 -0.07 35.57
N ARG A 2 -5.09 -0.53 34.38
CA ARG A 2 -4.89 0.37 33.22
C ARG A 2 -6.22 0.97 32.80
N ASP A 3 -6.24 2.27 32.51
CA ASP A 3 -7.44 2.94 32.02
C ASP A 3 -7.82 2.44 30.62
N LEU A 4 -9.11 2.44 30.28
CA LEU A 4 -9.61 1.84 29.04
C LEU A 4 -9.11 2.60 27.81
N GLY A 5 -9.17 3.93 27.86
CA GLY A 5 -8.67 4.84 26.84
C GLY A 5 -7.17 4.75 26.65
N GLY A 6 -6.42 4.51 27.73
CA GLY A 6 -4.98 4.27 27.66
C GLY A 6 -4.62 3.05 26.80
N VAL A 7 -5.39 1.96 26.92
CA VAL A 7 -5.19 0.75 26.09
C VAL A 7 -5.47 1.03 24.62
N LEU A 8 -6.50 1.82 24.31
CA LEU A 8 -6.82 2.20 22.92
C LEU A 8 -5.69 3.04 22.32
N ARG A 9 -5.19 4.03 23.06
CA ARG A 9 -4.11 4.92 22.62
C ARG A 9 -2.82 4.14 22.37
N GLU A 10 -2.40 3.32 23.34
CA GLU A 10 -1.21 2.49 23.24
C GLU A 10 -1.28 1.59 22.00
N ARG A 11 -2.42 0.96 21.78
CA ARG A 11 -2.61 0.08 20.62
C ARG A 11 -2.58 0.85 19.30
N ARG A 12 -3.20 2.02 19.21
CA ARG A 12 -3.16 2.89 18.02
C ARG A 12 -1.73 3.31 17.72
N GLU A 13 -0.99 3.77 18.73
CA GLU A 13 0.39 4.22 18.59
C GLU A 13 1.32 3.08 18.18
N ALA A 14 1.10 1.88 18.72
CA ALA A 14 1.82 0.67 18.30
C ALA A 14 1.56 0.29 16.83
N MET A 15 0.41 0.68 16.25
CA MET A 15 0.13 0.53 14.82
C MET A 15 0.73 1.66 13.98
N GLY A 16 1.23 2.74 14.59
CA GLY A 16 1.64 3.95 13.89
C GLY A 16 0.49 4.73 13.26
N ALA A 17 -0.76 4.44 13.63
CA ALA A 17 -1.93 5.06 13.04
C ALA A 17 -2.20 6.45 13.65
N SER A 18 -2.46 7.44 12.80
CA SER A 18 -2.90 8.76 13.26
C SER A 18 -4.41 8.78 13.51
N LEU A 19 -4.90 9.66 14.40
CA LEU A 19 -6.35 9.79 14.61
C LEU A 19 -7.11 10.17 13.32
N ALA A 20 -6.48 10.89 12.39
CA ALA A 20 -7.06 11.23 11.09
C ALA A 20 -7.23 10.01 10.17
N GLU A 21 -6.27 9.09 10.20
CA GLU A 21 -6.35 7.82 9.48
C GLU A 21 -7.46 6.94 10.07
N VAL A 22 -7.53 6.84 11.39
CA VAL A 22 -8.61 6.11 12.08
C VAL A 22 -9.97 6.74 11.77
N GLU A 23 -10.08 8.06 11.74
CA GLU A 23 -11.32 8.76 11.36
C GLU A 23 -11.75 8.37 9.95
N THR A 24 -10.80 8.32 9.00
CA THR A 24 -11.09 7.92 7.62
C THR A 24 -11.58 6.47 7.53
N ALA A 25 -10.96 5.56 8.28
CA ALA A 25 -11.29 4.14 8.27
C ALA A 25 -12.61 3.82 8.99
N THR A 26 -12.86 4.44 10.14
CA THR A 26 -14.01 4.13 11.02
C THR A 26 -15.19 5.06 10.82
N ARG A 27 -14.98 6.21 10.15
CA ARG A 27 -15.93 7.34 10.05
C ARG A 27 -16.33 7.95 11.39
N ILE A 28 -15.50 7.78 12.41
CA ILE A 28 -15.67 8.41 13.72
C ILE A 28 -14.79 9.66 13.75
N ARG A 29 -15.37 10.82 14.02
CA ARG A 29 -14.60 12.08 14.07
C ARG A 29 -13.45 12.01 15.05
N GLN A 30 -12.29 12.57 14.69
CA GLN A 30 -11.08 12.66 15.55
C GLN A 30 -11.38 13.08 16.98
N LYS A 31 -12.25 14.08 17.19
CA LYS A 31 -12.62 14.56 18.54
C LYS A 31 -13.22 13.49 19.43
N TYR A 32 -13.96 12.53 18.86
CA TYR A 32 -14.59 11.45 19.62
C TYR A 32 -13.61 10.29 19.85
N LEU A 33 -12.70 10.04 18.90
CA LEU A 33 -11.61 9.08 19.09
C LEU A 33 -10.67 9.55 20.22
N ALA A 34 -10.29 10.83 20.22
CA ALA A 34 -9.51 11.43 21.29
C ALA A 34 -10.23 11.32 22.65
N ALA A 35 -11.53 11.59 22.68
CA ALA A 35 -12.35 11.43 23.90
C ALA A 35 -12.42 9.98 24.40
N LEU A 36 -12.43 8.99 23.49
CA LEU A 36 -12.33 7.58 23.89
C LEU A 36 -10.95 7.25 24.47
N GLU A 37 -9.87 7.82 23.92
CA GLU A 37 -8.50 7.62 24.44
C GLU A 37 -8.24 8.33 25.77
N SER A 38 -8.95 9.41 26.07
CA SER A 38 -8.87 10.14 27.36
C SER A 38 -9.95 9.72 28.37
N ASP A 39 -10.79 8.74 28.04
CA ASP A 39 -11.97 8.36 28.83
C ASP A 39 -12.90 9.55 29.17
N ASP A 40 -12.96 10.54 28.27
CA ASP A 40 -13.85 11.70 28.35
C ASP A 40 -15.21 11.42 27.72
N TRP A 41 -15.94 10.47 28.31
CA TRP A 41 -17.20 9.98 27.74
C TRP A 41 -18.33 11.02 27.68
N HIS A 42 -18.23 12.09 28.47
CA HIS A 42 -19.16 13.21 28.44
C HIS A 42 -19.14 13.99 27.11
N LEU A 43 -18.04 13.91 26.34
CA LEU A 43 -17.91 14.54 25.02
C LEU A 43 -18.53 13.71 23.90
N LEU A 44 -18.86 12.44 24.17
CA LEU A 44 -19.46 11.55 23.18
C LEU A 44 -20.95 11.86 22.99
N PRO A 45 -21.55 11.49 21.84
CA PRO A 45 -22.98 11.68 21.56
C PRO A 45 -23.93 10.77 22.38
N GLY A 46 -23.72 10.65 23.69
CA GLY A 46 -24.44 9.76 24.61
C GLY A 46 -23.82 8.37 24.76
N GLU A 47 -24.17 7.68 25.85
CA GLU A 47 -23.56 6.39 26.25
C GLU A 47 -23.76 5.28 25.21
N VAL A 48 -24.95 5.19 24.62
CA VAL A 48 -25.27 4.14 23.64
C VAL A 48 -24.42 4.30 22.37
N VAL A 49 -24.33 5.52 21.85
CA VAL A 49 -23.53 5.83 20.66
C VAL A 49 -22.05 5.71 20.96
N GLY A 50 -21.60 6.19 22.11
CA GLY A 50 -20.22 6.07 22.58
C GLY A 50 -19.74 4.61 22.64
N ARG A 51 -20.58 3.69 23.12
CA ARG A 51 -20.28 2.25 23.10
C ARG A 51 -20.17 1.67 21.68
N GLY A 52 -20.96 2.21 20.74
CA GLY A 52 -20.83 1.87 19.32
C GLY A 52 -19.50 2.35 18.73
N PHE A 53 -19.07 3.56 19.08
CA PHE A 53 -17.77 4.09 18.67
C PHE A 53 -16.62 3.29 19.27
N LEU A 54 -16.70 2.96 20.57
CA LEU A 54 -15.72 2.10 21.24
C LEU A 54 -15.60 0.76 20.53
N ARG A 55 -16.73 0.11 20.20
CA ARG A 55 -16.73 -1.17 19.48
C ARG A 55 -16.03 -1.07 18.13
N ASN A 56 -16.41 -0.09 17.31
CA ASN A 56 -15.83 0.07 15.97
C ASN A 56 -14.33 0.40 16.03
N TYR A 57 -13.94 1.25 16.98
CA TYR A 57 -12.54 1.61 17.17
C TYR A 57 -11.69 0.43 17.66
N ALA A 58 -12.18 -0.33 18.65
CA ALA A 58 -11.53 -1.54 19.13
C ALA A 58 -11.34 -2.58 18.00
N THR A 59 -12.37 -2.78 17.17
CA THR A 59 -12.29 -3.67 16.00
C THR A 59 -11.22 -3.21 15.01
N TYR A 60 -11.16 -1.90 14.71
CA TYR A 60 -10.11 -1.33 13.84
C TYR A 60 -8.71 -1.58 14.40
N LEU A 61 -8.54 -1.48 15.73
CA LEU A 61 -7.27 -1.72 16.42
C LEU A 61 -6.93 -3.21 16.59
N GLY A 62 -7.84 -4.12 16.19
CA GLY A 62 -7.69 -5.56 16.41
C GLY A 62 -7.71 -5.97 17.88
N LEU A 63 -8.41 -5.21 18.72
CA LEU A 63 -8.67 -5.53 20.12
C LEU A 63 -10.00 -6.28 20.25
N ASP A 64 -10.20 -6.98 21.38
CA ASP A 64 -11.50 -7.57 21.69
C ASP A 64 -12.51 -6.47 22.02
N ALA A 65 -13.33 -6.13 21.03
CA ALA A 65 -14.34 -5.11 21.16
C ALA A 65 -15.46 -5.49 22.13
N THR A 66 -15.73 -6.78 22.35
CA THR A 66 -16.75 -7.24 23.29
C THR A 66 -16.25 -7.07 24.72
N GLU A 67 -15.02 -7.48 25.01
CA GLU A 67 -14.38 -7.29 26.32
C GLU A 67 -14.37 -5.81 26.71
N LEU A 68 -13.92 -4.92 25.81
CA LEU A 68 -13.83 -3.48 26.11
C LEU A 68 -15.20 -2.84 26.34
N VAL A 69 -16.23 -3.23 25.57
CA VAL A 69 -17.59 -2.73 25.77
C VAL A 69 -18.20 -3.25 27.08
N GLU A 70 -17.93 -4.50 27.45
CA GLU A 70 -18.38 -5.06 28.74
C GLU A 70 -17.69 -4.38 29.91
N ARG A 71 -16.39 -4.18 29.82
CA ARG A 71 -15.62 -3.42 30.81
C ARG A 71 -16.16 -2.01 30.99
N ARG A 72 -16.50 -1.33 29.87
CA ARG A 72 -17.18 -0.03 29.92
C ARG A 72 -18.52 -0.13 30.65
N ARG A 73 -19.37 -1.10 30.29
CA ARG A 73 -20.69 -1.29 30.93
C ARG A 73 -20.59 -1.51 32.44
N ALA A 74 -19.58 -2.26 32.88
CA ALA A 74 -19.33 -2.48 34.31
C ALA A 74 -18.97 -1.19 35.05
N ILE A 75 -18.33 -0.23 34.37
CA ILE A 75 -17.98 1.08 34.93
C ILE A 75 -19.20 2.02 34.92
N SER A 76 -19.97 2.05 33.82
CA SER A 76 -21.06 3.02 33.65
C SER A 76 -22.37 2.67 34.37
N ASP A 77 -22.66 1.38 34.60
CA ASP A 77 -23.93 0.94 35.22
C ASP A 77 -23.75 -0.25 36.18
N PRO A 78 -23.44 -0.02 37.47
CA PRO A 78 -23.46 -1.10 38.46
C PRO A 78 -24.87 -1.63 38.76
N SER A 79 -25.94 -0.85 38.50
CA SER A 79 -27.34 -1.23 38.80
C SER A 79 -28.18 -1.61 37.57
N MET A 80 -27.84 -1.16 36.36
CA MET A 80 -28.60 -1.48 35.14
C MET A 80 -28.37 -2.92 34.68
N SER A 81 -27.19 -3.49 34.92
CA SER A 81 -26.87 -4.90 34.68
C SER A 81 -27.72 -5.85 35.55
N ALA A 82 -27.94 -5.52 36.83
CA ALA A 82 -28.85 -6.24 37.72
C ALA A 82 -30.33 -6.09 37.31
N THR A 83 -30.73 -4.92 36.80
CA THR A 83 -32.11 -4.65 36.35
C THR A 83 -32.42 -5.35 35.02
N LEU A 84 -31.45 -5.43 34.10
CA LEU A 84 -31.53 -6.15 32.83
C LEU A 84 -31.49 -7.67 33.00
N ALA A 85 -30.77 -8.19 34.01
CA ALA A 85 -30.88 -9.59 34.41
C ALA A 85 -32.30 -9.98 34.87
N GLY A 86 -33.10 -8.99 35.29
CA GLY A 86 -34.52 -9.14 35.64
C GLY A 86 -35.51 -8.85 34.52
N THR A 87 -35.08 -8.40 33.33
CA THR A 87 -35.99 -8.07 32.22
C THR A 87 -35.83 -9.04 31.03
N SER A 88 -36.95 -9.64 30.65
CA SER A 88 -37.22 -10.31 29.36
C SER A 88 -36.71 -11.74 29.08
N ALA A 89 -35.94 -12.40 29.96
CA ALA A 89 -35.74 -13.86 29.82
C ALA A 89 -36.73 -14.69 30.67
N ALA A 90 -37.35 -14.08 31.69
CA ALA A 90 -38.25 -14.76 32.64
C ALA A 90 -39.62 -14.07 32.83
N SER A 91 -39.91 -12.99 32.09
CA SER A 91 -41.25 -12.40 32.11
C SER A 91 -42.15 -13.26 31.24
N SER A 92 -43.17 -13.87 31.85
CA SER A 92 -44.26 -14.54 31.13
C SER A 92 -44.75 -13.66 29.98
N LEU A 93 -44.91 -14.26 28.79
CA LEU A 93 -45.44 -13.60 27.59
C LEU A 93 -46.60 -12.66 27.98
N PRO A 94 -46.60 -11.40 27.52
CA PRO A 94 -47.75 -10.52 27.65
C PRO A 94 -49.02 -11.25 27.17
N PRO A 95 -50.18 -11.06 27.82
CA PRO A 95 -51.41 -11.71 27.38
C PRO A 95 -51.65 -11.37 25.91
N GLU A 96 -51.90 -12.40 25.10
CA GLU A 96 -52.14 -12.28 23.68
C GLU A 96 -53.33 -11.35 23.46
N ARG A 97 -53.07 -10.12 23.01
CA ARG A 97 -54.13 -9.24 22.54
C ARG A 97 -54.62 -9.83 21.23
N ASP A 98 -55.89 -10.19 21.18
CA ASP A 98 -56.60 -10.48 19.95
C ASP A 98 -56.61 -9.18 19.11
N ILE A 99 -55.56 -9.02 18.30
CA ILE A 99 -55.49 -7.96 17.31
C ILE A 99 -56.17 -8.55 16.09
N ASP A 100 -57.39 -8.07 15.82
CA ASP A 100 -58.11 -8.30 14.56
C ASP A 100 -57.27 -7.73 13.41
N TYR A 101 -56.31 -8.54 12.98
CA TYR A 101 -55.47 -8.25 11.84
C TYR A 101 -56.35 -8.43 10.62
N ARG A 102 -57.09 -7.38 10.26
CA ARG A 102 -57.68 -7.26 8.94
C ARG A 102 -56.53 -6.92 8.00
N PRO A 103 -56.14 -7.83 7.08
CA PRO A 103 -55.14 -7.50 6.08
C PRO A 103 -55.67 -6.27 5.34
N LYS A 104 -54.92 -5.17 5.36
CA LYS A 104 -55.19 -4.10 4.41
C LYS A 104 -54.85 -4.70 3.06
N ASP A 105 -55.84 -4.81 2.19
CA ASP A 105 -55.65 -5.12 0.77
C ASP A 105 -54.91 -3.93 0.14
N VAL A 106 -53.63 -3.83 0.43
CA VAL A 106 -52.73 -2.91 -0.26
C VAL A 106 -52.52 -3.58 -1.61
N ALA A 107 -53.07 -2.98 -2.66
CA ALA A 107 -52.76 -3.38 -4.02
C ALA A 107 -51.24 -3.46 -4.12
N LEU A 108 -50.73 -4.69 -4.25
CA LEU A 108 -49.34 -4.93 -4.55
C LEU A 108 -49.12 -4.18 -5.86
N MET A 109 -48.46 -3.02 -5.77
CA MET A 109 -47.93 -2.37 -6.94
C MET A 109 -46.99 -3.41 -7.52
N ASP A 110 -47.34 -4.00 -8.67
CA ASP A 110 -46.44 -4.90 -9.38
C ASP A 110 -45.20 -4.08 -9.72
N GLU A 111 -44.18 -4.19 -8.86
CA GLU A 111 -42.88 -3.56 -9.02
C GLU A 111 -42.40 -3.92 -10.44
N PRO A 112 -42.08 -2.91 -11.27
CA PRO A 112 -41.65 -3.17 -12.63
C PRO A 112 -40.46 -4.13 -12.60
N GLU A 113 -40.52 -5.07 -13.54
CA GLU A 113 -39.65 -6.22 -13.65
C GLU A 113 -38.19 -5.95 -13.29
N GLY A 114 -37.63 -6.93 -12.59
CA GLY A 114 -36.36 -6.88 -11.90
C GLY A 114 -35.32 -6.02 -12.60
N ILE A 115 -34.61 -5.24 -11.78
CA ILE A 115 -33.32 -4.68 -12.16
C ILE A 115 -32.53 -5.85 -12.76
N GLN A 116 -32.45 -5.88 -14.09
CA GLN A 116 -31.63 -6.80 -14.84
C GLN A 116 -30.28 -6.71 -14.17
N GLN A 117 -29.93 -7.77 -13.45
CA GLN A 117 -28.66 -7.92 -12.79
C GLN A 117 -27.68 -7.97 -13.95
N ARG A 118 -27.28 -6.78 -14.41
CA ARG A 118 -26.26 -6.58 -15.41
C ARG A 118 -25.05 -7.12 -14.72
N GLU A 119 -24.80 -8.40 -14.98
CA GLU A 119 -23.57 -9.09 -14.71
C GLU A 119 -22.52 -8.17 -15.34
N ILE A 120 -21.95 -7.31 -14.49
CA ILE A 120 -20.84 -6.48 -14.90
C ILE A 120 -19.78 -7.54 -15.14
N ARG A 121 -19.64 -7.97 -16.40
CA ARG A 121 -18.46 -8.69 -16.85
C ARG A 121 -17.33 -7.74 -16.55
N THR A 122 -16.71 -7.90 -15.39
CA THR A 122 -15.50 -7.19 -14.97
C THR A 122 -14.28 -7.70 -15.75
N ALA A 123 -14.46 -8.81 -16.49
CA ALA A 123 -13.48 -9.44 -17.35
C ALA A 123 -12.76 -8.54 -18.40
N PRO A 124 -13.40 -7.56 -19.08
CA PRO A 124 -12.68 -6.66 -19.98
C PRO A 124 -11.98 -5.51 -19.24
N PHE A 125 -12.46 -5.09 -18.06
CA PHE A 125 -11.86 -3.99 -17.30
C PHE A 125 -10.50 -4.38 -16.71
N PHE A 126 -10.37 -5.61 -16.20
CA PHE A 126 -9.07 -6.10 -15.72
C PHE A 126 -8.07 -6.37 -16.85
N ARG A 127 -8.55 -6.73 -18.06
CA ARG A 127 -7.69 -6.88 -19.24
C ARG A 127 -7.14 -5.54 -19.73
N THR A 128 -7.98 -4.50 -19.80
CA THR A 128 -7.52 -3.16 -20.22
C THR A 128 -6.58 -2.53 -19.20
N VAL A 129 -6.90 -2.63 -17.91
CA VAL A 129 -6.03 -2.16 -16.82
C VAL A 129 -4.70 -2.91 -16.80
N GLY A 130 -4.71 -4.23 -17.02
CA GLY A 130 -3.49 -5.04 -17.11
C GLY A 130 -2.60 -4.64 -18.29
N ILE A 131 -3.17 -4.41 -19.49
CA ILE A 131 -2.41 -3.94 -20.65
C ILE A 131 -1.80 -2.55 -20.40
N LEU A 132 -2.59 -1.63 -19.82
CA LEU A 132 -2.11 -0.28 -19.51
C LEU A 132 -0.98 -0.30 -18.48
N ALA A 133 -1.12 -1.11 -17.43
CA ALA A 133 -0.08 -1.32 -16.42
C ALA A 133 1.20 -1.94 -17.03
N ALA A 134 1.06 -2.90 -17.94
CA ALA A 134 2.19 -3.51 -18.64
C ALA A 134 2.92 -2.52 -19.56
N LEU A 135 2.20 -1.62 -20.25
CA LEU A 135 2.80 -0.57 -21.08
C LEU A 135 3.52 0.48 -20.22
N LEU A 136 2.92 0.90 -19.10
CA LEU A 136 3.56 1.79 -18.15
C LEU A 136 4.80 1.14 -17.52
N PHE A 137 4.72 -0.14 -17.17
CA PHE A 137 5.87 -0.90 -16.68
C PHE A 137 6.95 -1.08 -17.72
N LEU A 138 6.61 -1.36 -18.99
CA LEU A 138 7.56 -1.49 -20.09
C LEU A 138 8.24 -0.15 -20.39
N TRP A 139 7.49 0.94 -20.39
CA TRP A 139 8.04 2.29 -20.53
C TRP A 139 8.96 2.65 -19.35
N TRP A 140 8.52 2.34 -18.13
CA TRP A 140 9.33 2.49 -16.92
C TRP A 140 10.58 1.61 -16.96
N PHE A 141 10.51 0.39 -17.48
CA PHE A 141 11.62 -0.56 -17.59
C PHE A 141 12.64 -0.13 -18.65
N VAL A 142 12.18 0.29 -19.84
CA VAL A 142 13.04 0.83 -20.89
C VAL A 142 13.71 2.13 -20.41
N SER A 143 12.98 2.98 -19.71
CA SER A 143 13.52 4.22 -19.14
C SER A 143 14.49 3.95 -17.98
N SER A 144 14.19 2.98 -17.13
CA SER A 144 14.99 2.64 -15.94
C SER A 144 16.21 1.78 -16.26
N PHE A 145 16.19 1.03 -17.37
CA PHE A 145 17.26 0.09 -17.72
C PHE A 145 17.99 0.47 -19.03
N GLY A 146 17.42 1.35 -19.86
CA GLY A 146 18.04 1.84 -21.10
C GLY A 146 19.33 2.64 -20.86
N ALA A 147 19.42 3.37 -19.74
CA ALA A 147 20.63 4.08 -19.36
C ALA A 147 21.82 3.12 -19.06
N THR A 148 21.53 1.91 -18.56
CA THR A 148 22.56 0.95 -18.13
C THR A 148 23.03 0.05 -19.27
N VAL A 149 22.18 -0.26 -20.26
CA VAL A 149 22.59 -1.08 -21.43
C VAL A 149 23.33 -0.25 -22.47
N ALA A 150 22.96 1.01 -22.70
CA ALA A 150 23.70 1.91 -23.60
C ALA A 150 25.15 2.16 -23.14
N GLY A 151 25.38 2.27 -21.82
CA GLY A 151 26.71 2.47 -21.24
C GLY A 151 27.65 1.26 -21.37
N ASN A 152 27.13 0.03 -21.30
CA ASN A 152 27.92 -1.20 -21.35
C ASN A 152 28.33 -1.64 -22.76
N ILE A 153 27.57 -1.26 -23.79
CA ILE A 153 27.91 -1.58 -25.19
C ILE A 153 28.99 -0.61 -25.71
N ALA A 154 28.94 0.67 -25.31
CA ALA A 154 29.94 1.67 -25.71
C ALA A 154 31.35 1.36 -25.19
N SER A 155 31.50 0.90 -23.95
CA SER A 155 32.80 0.56 -23.34
C SER A 155 33.37 -0.78 -23.84
N THR A 156 32.52 -1.70 -24.33
CA THR A 156 32.97 -2.99 -24.90
C THR A 156 33.56 -2.83 -26.30
N ILE A 157 32.98 -1.98 -27.16
CA ILE A 157 33.55 -1.67 -28.49
C ILE A 157 34.87 -0.89 -28.34
N ALA A 158 35.06 -0.21 -27.21
CA ALA A 158 36.28 0.54 -26.94
C ALA A 158 37.52 -0.31 -26.72
N SER A 159 37.33 -1.47 -26.09
CA SER A 159 38.44 -2.36 -25.74
C SER A 159 38.94 -3.19 -26.92
N VAL A 160 38.21 -3.22 -28.05
CA VAL A 160 38.60 -4.00 -29.25
C VAL A 160 39.62 -3.25 -30.14
N ARG A 161 39.71 -1.91 -30.09
CA ARG A 161 40.65 -1.15 -30.95
C ARG A 161 42.07 -1.02 -30.38
N THR A 162 42.33 -1.44 -29.14
CA THR A 162 43.65 -1.31 -28.49
C THR A 162 44.53 -2.58 -28.61
N SER A 163 44.05 -3.66 -29.23
CA SER A 163 44.85 -4.89 -29.42
C SER A 163 45.66 -4.91 -30.74
N VAL A 164 45.85 -3.76 -31.41
CA VAL A 164 46.72 -3.66 -32.60
C VAL A 164 47.79 -2.60 -32.32
N ALA A 165 48.80 -2.99 -31.55
CA ALA A 165 50.09 -2.33 -31.55
C ALA A 165 50.99 -3.01 -32.60
N PRO A 166 51.52 -2.31 -33.61
CA PRO A 166 52.48 -2.88 -34.54
C PRO A 166 53.87 -2.89 -33.88
N SER A 167 54.37 -4.07 -33.57
CA SER A 167 55.77 -4.29 -33.17
C SER A 167 56.63 -4.31 -34.43
N GLU A 168 57.35 -3.21 -34.69
CA GLU A 168 58.45 -3.18 -35.66
C GLU A 168 59.65 -4.00 -35.15
N ALA A 169 60.13 -4.97 -35.95
CA ALA A 169 61.56 -5.19 -36.21
C ALA A 169 61.76 -6.23 -37.34
N PRO A 170 62.77 -6.06 -38.23
CA PRO A 170 62.90 -6.80 -39.48
C PRO A 170 63.82 -8.02 -39.33
N ILE A 171 63.53 -9.12 -40.02
CA ILE A 171 64.56 -10.12 -40.37
C ILE A 171 64.41 -10.63 -41.80
N SER A 172 65.47 -10.42 -42.56
CA SER A 172 65.79 -11.01 -43.84
C SER A 172 65.84 -12.54 -43.78
N ALA A 173 65.28 -13.23 -44.78
CA ALA A 173 65.88 -14.42 -45.38
C ALA A 173 65.14 -14.89 -46.64
N THR A 174 65.92 -14.96 -47.72
CA THR A 174 65.72 -15.62 -49.00
C THR A 174 65.29 -17.10 -48.90
N ALA A 175 64.29 -17.52 -49.71
CA ALA A 175 64.34 -18.75 -50.53
C ALA A 175 63.09 -18.89 -51.45
N THR A 176 63.37 -19.10 -52.73
CA THR A 176 62.50 -19.51 -53.86
C THR A 176 62.91 -20.96 -54.23
N PRO A 177 62.19 -21.78 -55.02
CA PRO A 177 60.75 -21.99 -55.28
C PRO A 177 60.28 -23.45 -55.01
N ALA A 178 58.98 -23.74 -54.99
CA ALA A 178 58.47 -25.04 -55.45
C ALA A 178 56.98 -24.99 -55.87
N LEU A 179 56.78 -25.61 -57.03
CA LEU A 179 55.64 -25.69 -57.94
C LEU A 179 54.42 -26.48 -57.42
N ALA A 180 53.25 -26.19 -58.00
CA ALA A 180 51.96 -26.93 -58.03
C ALA A 180 50.97 -26.65 -56.87
N ALA A 181 49.65 -26.52 -57.05
CA ALA A 181 48.75 -26.32 -58.19
C ALA A 181 47.34 -26.03 -57.58
N THR A 182 46.43 -25.51 -58.41
CA THR A 182 44.95 -25.63 -58.29
C THR A 182 44.28 -24.73 -57.23
N THR A 183 43.72 -23.56 -57.58
CA THR A 183 42.44 -23.29 -58.29
C THR A 183 41.31 -22.94 -57.31
N ASN A 184 40.66 -21.81 -57.64
CA ASN A 184 39.40 -21.26 -57.13
C ASN A 184 39.42 -20.45 -55.84
N ASP A 185 39.42 -19.13 -56.01
CA ASP A 185 38.47 -18.26 -55.32
C ASP A 185 38.08 -17.10 -56.24
N PRO A 186 36.80 -16.72 -56.29
CA PRO A 186 36.47 -15.34 -56.50
C PRO A 186 35.45 -14.90 -55.44
N SER A 187 35.86 -14.02 -54.53
CA SER A 187 35.44 -12.62 -54.52
C SER A 187 35.70 -12.03 -53.14
N GLY A 188 36.55 -11.01 -53.08
CA GLY A 188 36.62 -10.11 -51.92
C GLY A 188 35.39 -9.17 -51.87
N PRO A 189 35.52 -7.96 -51.28
CA PRO A 189 36.67 -7.47 -50.55
C PRO A 189 36.30 -6.62 -49.30
N ILE A 190 37.33 -6.14 -48.60
CA ILE A 190 37.38 -4.89 -47.81
C ILE A 190 36.69 -4.84 -46.43
N ALA A 191 37.52 -5.05 -45.41
CA ALA A 191 37.80 -4.17 -44.26
C ALA A 191 36.65 -3.41 -43.55
N THR A 192 36.68 -3.41 -42.21
CA THR A 192 36.91 -2.20 -41.38
C THR A 192 36.95 -2.56 -39.87
N LEU A 193 38.02 -2.15 -39.17
CA LEU A 193 38.15 -2.22 -37.70
C LEU A 193 37.36 -1.09 -36.98
N PRO A 194 37.03 -1.19 -35.67
CA PRO A 194 35.92 -0.47 -35.00
C PRO A 194 36.24 0.38 -33.73
N GLN A 195 35.98 1.70 -33.61
CA GLN A 195 36.31 2.49 -32.38
C GLN A 195 35.05 2.89 -31.62
N THR A 196 34.91 2.41 -30.37
CA THR A 196 35.20 3.07 -29.06
C THR A 196 34.22 4.18 -28.70
N GLY A 197 33.46 4.10 -27.59
CA GLY A 197 33.96 4.26 -26.21
C GLY A 197 33.90 5.75 -25.82
N SER A 198 33.18 6.20 -24.80
CA SER A 198 33.48 6.16 -23.35
C SER A 198 32.36 6.98 -22.66
N ALA A 199 31.80 6.58 -21.50
CA ALA A 199 32.31 6.83 -20.13
C ALA A 199 32.56 8.34 -19.83
N ASN A 200 32.29 8.95 -18.68
CA ASN A 200 31.71 8.65 -17.36
C ASN A 200 32.01 9.92 -16.51
N VAL A 201 31.14 10.40 -15.62
CA VAL A 201 31.54 11.32 -14.51
C VAL A 201 30.57 11.14 -13.31
N PRO A 202 31.07 10.91 -12.08
CA PRO A 202 30.28 10.93 -10.84
C PRO A 202 30.73 12.04 -9.85
N VAL A 203 30.05 12.06 -8.68
CA VAL A 203 30.41 12.66 -7.36
C VAL A 203 29.81 14.03 -7.02
N SER A 204 28.98 14.10 -5.97
CA SER A 204 29.39 14.62 -4.65
C SER A 204 28.20 14.79 -3.69
N SER A 205 28.35 14.22 -2.49
CA SER A 205 27.50 14.28 -1.30
C SER A 205 27.91 15.41 -0.35
N ASN A 206 26.97 16.04 0.38
CA ASN A 206 27.20 16.47 1.77
C ASN A 206 25.87 16.72 2.54
N PRO A 207 25.73 16.32 3.82
CA PRO A 207 24.58 16.61 4.67
C PRO A 207 24.91 17.65 5.76
N ASP A 208 23.97 18.56 6.06
CA ASP A 208 24.11 19.53 7.15
C ASP A 208 23.35 19.13 8.42
N SER A 209 24.01 19.41 9.54
CA SER A 209 23.73 19.01 10.91
C SER A 209 22.96 20.08 11.69
N GLN A 210 22.14 19.60 12.64
CA GLN A 210 21.76 20.13 13.96
C GLN A 210 21.76 21.65 14.24
N SER A 211 20.67 22.11 14.85
CA SER A 211 20.70 23.19 15.86
C SER A 211 19.70 22.89 16.97
N THR A 212 20.24 22.46 18.11
CA THR A 212 19.61 22.55 19.42
C THR A 212 19.72 24.00 19.90
N THR A 213 18.66 24.61 20.42
CA THR A 213 18.76 25.75 21.34
C THR A 213 17.72 25.61 22.43
N ASN A 214 18.24 25.72 23.65
CA ASN A 214 17.60 25.66 24.95
C ASN A 214 17.35 27.10 25.44
N ALA A 215 16.53 27.22 26.49
CA ALA A 215 16.42 28.32 27.46
C ALA A 215 15.25 29.33 27.37
N ASN A 216 14.83 29.69 28.60
CA ASN A 216 13.88 30.68 29.09
C ASN A 216 12.39 30.34 28.95
N GLY A 217 11.56 30.47 29.98
CA GLY A 217 11.66 31.25 31.21
C GLY A 217 10.37 32.06 31.39
N GLU A 218 10.01 32.33 32.64
CA GLU A 218 9.02 33.33 33.10
C GLU A 218 7.53 32.93 33.26
N ASN A 219 7.16 32.95 34.55
CA ASN A 219 6.03 33.67 35.17
C ASN A 219 4.58 33.40 34.74
N GLY A 220 3.75 33.09 35.74
CA GLY A 220 2.29 33.23 35.69
C GLY A 220 1.60 32.30 36.67
#